data_AF-Q5C163-F1
#
_entry.id   AF-Q5C163-F1
#
_cell.length_a   1.000
_cell.length_b   1.000
_cell.length_c   1.000
_cell.angle_alpha   90.00
_cell.angle_beta   90.00
_cell.angle_gamma   90.00
#
_symmetry.space_group_name_H-M   'P 1'
#
loop_
_entity.id
_entity.type
_entity.pdbx_description
1 polymer ?
#
loop_
_entity_poly.entity_id
_entity_poly.type
_entity_poly.pdbx_seq_one_letter_code
_entity_poly.pdbx_strand_id
1 'polypeptide(L)'
;ISNEENYPNKNRSIVSHIKLATVKLEGPVSPHQQGIVDSSQPLETLPCGLVVRSIGYRGVCIDPDLPFDEHYGVILCKDSHGRVIDLPQASYSFTLSPMYCTGWIKRGPVGVIVDTAVDARQTAEAVLNDLSEFEKHGHVDVLKKDGFSVIQRYLTERNVHVVRFEDWERVDEAEKLAGQVLGKPREKLTTIQSMLKAAFVEVGQCKSPGR
;
A
#
# COMPACT_ATOMS: atom_id res chain seq x y z
N ILE A 1 -19.35 -16.06 49.87
CA ILE A 1 -19.25 -16.30 48.41
C ILE A 1 -19.81 -15.05 47.74
N SER A 2 -18.98 -14.01 47.68
CA SER A 2 -19.26 -12.80 46.90
C SER A 2 -18.52 -12.97 45.58
N ASN A 3 -19.28 -13.25 44.53
CA ASN A 3 -18.78 -13.31 43.16
C ASN A 3 -18.35 -11.90 42.76
N GLU A 4 -17.07 -11.58 42.96
CA GLU A 4 -16.41 -10.54 42.19
C GLU A 4 -16.21 -11.09 40.78
N GLU A 5 -17.13 -10.73 39.88
CA GLU A 5 -16.91 -10.84 38.45
C GLU A 5 -15.67 -10.04 38.09
N ASN A 6 -14.59 -10.77 37.82
CA ASN A 6 -13.29 -10.26 37.44
C ASN A 6 -13.37 -9.73 36.00
N TYR A 7 -13.88 -8.51 35.82
CA TYR A 7 -13.84 -7.83 34.53
C TYR A 7 -12.36 -7.58 34.16
N PRO A 8 -11.84 -8.16 33.06
CA PRO A 8 -10.47 -7.91 32.66
C PRO A 8 -10.31 -6.42 32.37
N ASN A 9 -9.44 -5.78 33.14
CA ASN A 9 -9.08 -4.38 32.98
C ASN A 9 -8.64 -4.14 31.52
N LYS A 10 -9.48 -3.46 30.73
CA LYS A 10 -9.31 -3.24 29.27
C LYS A 10 -7.98 -2.58 28.88
N ASN A 11 -7.22 -2.06 29.85
CA ASN A 11 -5.92 -1.42 29.67
C ASN A 11 -4.72 -2.33 29.97
N ARG A 12 -4.91 -3.60 30.33
CA ARG A 12 -3.80 -4.51 30.58
C ARG A 12 -3.47 -5.27 29.30
N SER A 13 -2.21 -5.24 28.90
CA SER A 13 -1.75 -6.05 27.78
C SER A 13 -2.00 -7.53 28.03
N ILE A 14 -2.48 -8.21 27.00
CA ILE A 14 -2.60 -9.68 26.97
C ILE A 14 -1.25 -10.36 26.82
N VAL A 15 -0.21 -9.62 26.42
CA VAL A 15 1.16 -10.11 26.33
C VAL A 15 1.83 -9.95 27.70
N SER A 16 2.40 -11.03 28.21
CA SER A 16 3.16 -11.04 29.48
C SER A 16 4.65 -11.31 29.30
N HIS A 17 5.01 -12.01 28.22
CA HIS A 17 6.39 -12.35 27.89
C HIS A 17 6.51 -12.75 26.41
N ILE A 18 7.74 -12.75 25.91
CA ILE A 18 8.13 -13.35 24.64
C ILE A 18 9.15 -14.46 24.93
N LYS A 19 9.09 -15.56 24.16
CA LYS A 19 10.09 -16.62 24.19
C LYS A 19 11.02 -16.45 23.00
N LEU A 20 12.33 -16.40 23.27
CA LEU A 20 13.37 -16.19 22.28
C LEU A 20 14.22 -17.45 22.16
N ALA A 21 14.57 -17.81 20.92
CA ALA A 21 15.48 -18.92 20.65
C ALA A 21 16.88 -18.37 20.36
N THR A 22 17.92 -19.06 20.84
CA THR A 22 19.31 -18.75 20.48
C THR A 22 19.55 -19.09 19.02
N VAL A 23 20.19 -18.19 18.28
CA VAL A 23 20.53 -18.37 16.86
C VAL A 23 22.05 -18.37 16.69
N LYS A 24 22.57 -19.35 15.94
CA LYS A 24 23.96 -19.43 15.50
C LYS A 24 24.04 -19.05 14.02
N LEU A 25 25.13 -18.40 13.62
CA LEU A 25 25.39 -18.13 12.21
C LEU A 25 26.09 -19.34 11.58
N GLU A 26 25.58 -19.81 10.45
CA GLU A 26 26.18 -20.87 9.65
C GLU A 26 26.67 -20.33 8.30
N GLY A 27 27.83 -20.82 7.87
CA GLY A 27 28.45 -20.44 6.60
C GLY A 27 29.38 -19.23 6.68
N PRO A 28 30.05 -18.90 5.57
CA PRO A 28 31.00 -17.79 5.50
C PRO A 28 30.29 -16.44 5.66
N VAL A 29 31.01 -15.47 6.22
CA VAL A 29 30.53 -14.08 6.37
C VAL A 29 30.19 -13.52 4.99
N SER A 30 28.90 -13.34 4.73
CA SER A 30 28.34 -12.84 3.46
C SER A 30 26.89 -12.37 3.66
N PRO A 31 26.31 -11.63 2.69
CA PRO A 31 24.89 -11.30 2.72
C PRO A 31 23.96 -12.51 2.68
N HIS A 32 24.47 -13.69 2.34
CA HIS A 32 23.73 -14.95 2.28
C HIS A 32 23.99 -15.84 3.50
N GLN A 33 24.76 -15.38 4.48
CA GLN A 33 24.99 -16.11 5.73
C GLN A 33 23.65 -16.35 6.43
N GLN A 34 23.44 -17.57 6.93
CA GLN A 34 22.16 -17.97 7.48
C GLN A 34 22.21 -18.00 9.00
N GLY A 35 21.13 -17.54 9.64
CA GLY A 35 20.89 -17.76 11.07
C GLY A 35 20.12 -19.06 11.27
N ILE A 36 20.69 -19.99 12.02
CA ILE A 36 20.07 -21.28 12.36
C ILE A 36 19.77 -21.32 13.85
N VAL A 37 18.58 -21.79 14.20
CA VAL A 37 18.18 -21.97 15.60
C VAL A 37 19.07 -23.03 16.24
N ASP A 38 19.71 -22.65 17.35
CA ASP A 38 20.54 -23.55 18.14
C ASP A 38 19.67 -24.35 19.12
N SER A 39 19.14 -25.48 18.66
CA SER A 39 18.29 -26.38 19.44
C SER A 39 18.96 -26.96 20.70
N SER A 40 20.29 -26.80 20.86
CA SER A 40 21.01 -27.22 22.07
C SER A 40 20.86 -26.25 23.24
N GLN A 41 20.39 -25.02 22.98
CA GLN A 41 20.19 -24.00 24.00
C GLN A 41 18.71 -23.91 24.40
N PRO A 42 18.40 -23.68 25.69
CA PRO A 42 17.03 -23.47 26.12
C PRO A 42 16.47 -22.17 25.54
N LEU A 43 15.14 -22.11 25.38
CA LEU A 43 14.46 -20.86 25.07
C LEU A 43 14.59 -19.88 26.24
N GLU A 44 14.92 -18.63 25.94
CA GLU A 44 14.92 -17.55 26.92
C GLU A 44 13.51 -16.95 27.02
N THR A 45 13.04 -16.70 28.25
CA THR A 45 11.76 -16.04 28.47
C THR A 45 12.01 -14.61 28.95
N LEU A 46 11.60 -13.64 28.14
CA LEU A 46 11.72 -12.22 28.46
C LEU A 46 10.34 -11.63 28.80
N PRO A 47 10.10 -11.19 30.05
CA PRO A 47 8.87 -10.51 30.42
C PRO A 47 8.67 -9.22 29.61
N CYS A 48 7.49 -9.04 29.01
CA CYS A 48 7.16 -7.85 28.24
C CYS A 48 5.65 -7.62 28.18
N GLY A 49 5.25 -6.35 28.08
CA GLY A 49 3.84 -5.95 27.93
C GLY A 49 3.44 -5.61 26.51
N LEU A 50 4.34 -5.66 25.53
CA LEU A 50 4.04 -5.33 24.13
C LEU A 50 5.07 -6.02 23.23
N VAL A 51 4.59 -6.58 22.12
CA VAL A 51 5.44 -7.09 21.05
C VAL A 51 4.98 -6.45 19.75
N VAL A 52 5.91 -5.79 19.05
CA VAL A 52 5.66 -5.19 17.74
C VAL A 52 6.59 -5.86 16.73
N ARG A 53 6.00 -6.49 15.71
CA ARG A 53 6.76 -7.17 14.66
C ARG A 53 7.14 -6.17 13.58
N SER A 54 8.44 -5.90 13.45
CA SER A 54 9.01 -5.00 12.43
C SER A 54 9.98 -5.76 11.52
N ILE A 55 9.49 -6.80 10.84
CA ILE A 55 10.30 -7.70 9.98
C ILE A 55 10.04 -7.47 8.48
N GLY A 56 9.56 -6.29 8.12
CA GLY A 56 9.20 -5.92 6.75
C GLY A 56 7.69 -5.98 6.48
N TYR A 57 7.32 -5.39 5.35
CA TYR A 57 5.97 -5.44 4.80
C TYR A 57 5.85 -6.58 3.78
N ARG A 58 4.66 -6.80 3.22
CA ARG A 58 4.44 -7.73 2.12
C ARG A 58 3.31 -7.19 1.25
N GLY A 59 3.46 -7.28 -0.07
CA GLY A 59 2.38 -6.95 -0.99
C GLY A 59 1.22 -7.93 -0.86
N VAL A 60 0.08 -7.56 -1.42
CA VAL A 60 -1.13 -8.38 -1.47
C VAL A 60 -1.59 -8.42 -2.93
N CYS A 61 -1.95 -9.61 -3.41
CA CYS A 61 -2.57 -9.75 -4.72
C CYS A 61 -3.98 -9.15 -4.69
N ILE A 62 -4.21 -8.10 -5.47
CA ILE A 62 -5.48 -7.34 -5.47
C ILE A 62 -6.47 -7.85 -6.52
N ASP A 63 -6.00 -8.59 -7.52
CA ASP A 63 -6.81 -9.04 -8.65
C ASP A 63 -6.25 -10.38 -9.17
N PRO A 64 -7.09 -11.41 -9.40
CA PRO A 64 -6.65 -12.72 -9.86
C PRO A 64 -6.00 -12.71 -11.26
N ASP A 65 -6.22 -11.67 -12.06
CA ASP A 65 -5.59 -11.52 -13.38
C ASP A 65 -4.17 -10.93 -13.30
N LEU A 66 -3.62 -10.69 -12.10
CA LEU A 66 -2.24 -10.22 -11.91
C LEU A 66 -1.28 -11.39 -11.61
N PRO A 67 -0.14 -11.51 -12.32
CA PRO A 67 0.88 -12.50 -11.98
C PRO A 67 1.59 -12.08 -10.70
N PHE A 68 1.36 -12.82 -9.62
CA PHE A 68 1.83 -12.46 -8.29
C PHE A 68 2.73 -13.55 -7.71
N ASP A 69 3.92 -13.17 -7.26
CA ASP A 69 4.77 -14.04 -6.48
C ASP A 69 4.29 -14.01 -5.03
N GLU A 70 3.55 -15.04 -4.64
CA GLU A 70 3.06 -15.15 -3.27
C GLU A 70 4.21 -15.13 -2.27
N HIS A 71 5.31 -15.85 -2.54
CA HIS A 71 6.41 -15.99 -1.58
C HIS A 71 7.07 -14.64 -1.27
N TYR A 72 7.38 -13.85 -2.31
CA TYR A 72 8.04 -12.54 -2.17
C TYR A 72 7.06 -11.37 -1.98
N GLY A 73 5.77 -11.57 -2.29
CA GLY A 73 4.74 -10.54 -2.18
C GLY A 73 4.88 -9.41 -3.21
N VAL A 74 5.23 -9.75 -4.44
CA VAL A 74 5.48 -8.81 -5.55
C VAL A 74 4.78 -9.24 -6.83
N ILE A 75 4.50 -8.30 -7.74
CA ILE A 75 4.04 -8.60 -9.09
C ILE A 75 5.22 -9.10 -9.92
N LEU A 76 5.01 -10.18 -10.66
CA LEU A 76 6.01 -10.76 -11.55
C LEU A 76 6.14 -9.92 -12.83
N CYS A 77 7.35 -9.41 -13.06
CA CYS A 77 7.66 -8.55 -14.20
C CYS A 77 8.73 -9.24 -15.08
N LYS A 78 8.58 -9.16 -16.42
CA LYS A 78 9.44 -9.84 -17.41
C LYS A 78 10.81 -9.20 -17.58
N ASP A 79 10.97 -7.99 -17.05
CA ASP A 79 12.20 -7.23 -17.09
C ASP A 79 12.39 -6.39 -15.81
N SER A 80 13.58 -5.82 -15.67
CA SER A 80 13.92 -4.88 -14.59
C SER A 80 13.27 -3.51 -14.73
N HIS A 81 12.62 -3.22 -15.87
CA HIS A 81 11.91 -1.96 -16.11
C HIS A 81 10.45 -2.01 -15.66
N GLY A 82 9.97 -3.17 -15.21
CA GLY A 82 8.66 -3.31 -14.58
C GLY A 82 7.54 -3.65 -15.54
N ARG A 83 7.83 -4.16 -16.75
CA ARG A 83 6.78 -4.71 -17.61
C ARG A 83 6.25 -6.01 -17.00
N VAL A 84 4.96 -6.10 -16.73
CA VAL A 84 4.33 -7.27 -16.10
C VAL A 84 4.32 -8.45 -17.08
N ILE A 85 4.49 -9.68 -16.58
CA ILE A 85 4.43 -10.90 -17.40
C ILE A 85 2.97 -11.17 -17.83
N ASP A 86 2.74 -11.66 -19.04
CA ASP A 86 1.41 -12.14 -19.45
C ASP A 86 1.02 -13.41 -18.67
N LEU A 87 -0.23 -13.47 -18.20
CA LEU A 87 -0.81 -14.72 -17.69
C LEU A 87 -1.57 -15.44 -18.81
N PRO A 88 -1.24 -16.70 -19.13
CA PRO A 88 -1.96 -17.47 -20.15
C PRO A 88 -3.46 -17.63 -19.87
N GLN A 89 -3.87 -17.50 -18.61
CA GLN A 89 -5.25 -17.65 -18.16
C GLN A 89 -5.94 -16.31 -17.84
N ALA A 90 -5.27 -15.17 -18.03
CA ALA A 90 -5.89 -13.87 -17.77
C ALA A 90 -7.06 -13.64 -18.72
N SER A 91 -8.08 -12.93 -18.23
CA SER A 91 -9.26 -12.57 -19.03
C SER A 91 -8.95 -11.60 -20.19
N TYR A 92 -7.72 -11.07 -20.26
CA TYR A 92 -7.21 -10.18 -21.30
C TYR A 92 -5.69 -10.38 -21.51
N SER A 93 -5.18 -10.07 -22.71
CA SER A 93 -3.74 -10.14 -23.01
C SER A 93 -3.07 -8.79 -22.86
N PHE A 94 -1.87 -8.76 -22.26
CA PHE A 94 -1.07 -7.56 -22.10
C PHE A 94 -0.25 -7.23 -23.37
N THR A 95 -0.29 -8.07 -24.42
CA THR A 95 0.50 -7.88 -25.66
C THR A 95 0.25 -6.52 -26.32
N LEU A 96 -1.02 -6.11 -26.44
CA LEU A 96 -1.43 -4.83 -27.02
C LEU A 96 -1.97 -3.85 -25.96
N SER A 97 -1.83 -4.19 -24.68
CA SER A 97 -2.18 -3.33 -23.55
C SER A 97 -1.26 -3.70 -22.38
N PRO A 98 0.04 -3.36 -22.46
CA PRO A 98 1.00 -3.79 -21.47
C PRO A 98 0.65 -3.22 -20.10
N MET A 99 0.88 -4.03 -19.08
CA MET A 99 0.77 -3.61 -17.69
C MET A 99 2.17 -3.38 -17.11
N TYR A 100 2.27 -2.42 -16.19
CA TYR A 100 3.53 -2.03 -15.58
C TYR A 100 3.42 -2.01 -14.06
N CYS A 101 4.52 -2.34 -13.40
CA CYS A 101 4.71 -2.37 -11.96
C CYS A 101 5.84 -1.41 -11.58
N THR A 102 5.75 -0.70 -10.44
CA THR A 102 6.86 0.12 -9.91
C THR A 102 6.80 0.21 -8.38
N GLY A 103 7.93 0.52 -7.73
CA GLY A 103 8.06 0.68 -6.31
C GLY A 103 8.11 -0.65 -5.57
N TRP A 104 7.57 -0.69 -4.35
CA TRP A 104 7.64 -1.86 -3.49
C TRP A 104 6.89 -3.07 -4.04
N ILE A 105 5.80 -2.87 -4.80
CA ILE A 105 5.07 -3.99 -5.40
C ILE A 105 5.87 -4.67 -6.53
N LYS A 106 6.87 -4.00 -7.09
CA LYS A 106 7.80 -4.54 -8.09
C LYS A 106 9.04 -5.18 -7.45
N ARG A 107 9.68 -4.48 -6.51
CA ARG A 107 11.02 -4.83 -5.99
C ARG A 107 11.02 -5.41 -4.58
N GLY A 108 9.87 -5.46 -3.92
CA GLY A 108 9.75 -5.74 -2.50
C GLY A 108 9.94 -4.49 -1.64
N PRO A 109 9.63 -4.57 -0.33
CA PRO A 109 9.55 -3.44 0.59
C PRO A 109 10.92 -3.04 1.15
N VAL A 110 11.87 -2.76 0.26
CA VAL A 110 13.24 -2.37 0.57
C VAL A 110 13.58 -1.08 -0.17
N GLY A 111 14.45 -0.26 0.43
CA GLY A 111 14.91 1.01 -0.12
C GLY A 111 14.20 2.22 0.46
N VAL A 112 14.77 3.40 0.21
CA VAL A 112 14.24 4.69 0.62
C VAL A 112 13.36 5.30 -0.49
N ILE A 113 12.73 6.44 -0.20
CA ILE A 113 11.85 7.15 -1.15
C ILE A 113 12.57 7.45 -2.48
N VAL A 114 13.85 7.81 -2.43
CA VAL A 114 14.66 8.10 -3.63
C VAL A 114 14.81 6.85 -4.51
N ASP A 115 15.01 5.67 -3.91
CA ASP A 115 15.11 4.43 -4.68
C ASP A 115 13.81 4.14 -5.43
N THR A 116 12.66 4.39 -4.80
CA THR A 116 11.35 4.24 -5.43
C THR A 116 11.14 5.26 -6.55
N ALA A 117 11.59 6.50 -6.38
CA ALA A 117 11.50 7.52 -7.41
C ALA A 117 12.36 7.19 -8.64
N VAL A 118 13.56 6.61 -8.44
CA VAL A 118 14.41 6.15 -9.54
C VAL A 118 13.78 4.98 -10.28
N ASP A 119 13.26 4.00 -9.55
CA ASP A 119 12.55 2.85 -10.14
C ASP A 119 11.33 3.28 -10.97
N ALA A 120 10.53 4.21 -10.45
CA ALA A 120 9.35 4.73 -11.15
C ALA A 120 9.71 5.45 -12.45
N ARG A 121 10.84 6.17 -12.49
CA ARG A 121 11.33 6.80 -13.71
C ARG A 121 11.72 5.77 -14.77
N GLN A 122 12.42 4.71 -14.38
CA GLN A 122 12.80 3.63 -15.30
C GLN A 122 11.57 2.92 -15.88
N THR A 123 10.53 2.73 -15.07
CA THR A 123 9.26 2.18 -15.54
C THR A 123 8.52 3.15 -16.46
N ALA A 124 8.48 4.43 -16.14
CA ALA A 124 7.88 5.44 -17.03
C ALA A 124 8.60 5.52 -18.39
N GLU A 125 9.93 5.43 -18.42
CA GLU A 125 10.71 5.35 -19.65
C GLU A 125 10.33 4.12 -20.49
N ALA A 126 10.13 2.96 -19.85
CA ALA A 126 9.64 1.76 -20.54
C ALA A 126 8.24 1.93 -21.13
N VAL A 127 7.31 2.55 -20.39
CA VAL A 127 5.97 2.89 -20.90
C VAL A 127 6.06 3.77 -22.15
N LEU A 128 6.87 4.83 -22.09
CA LEU A 128 7.03 5.76 -23.21
C LEU A 128 7.67 5.09 -24.43
N ASN A 129 8.67 4.23 -24.22
CA ASN A 129 9.31 3.47 -25.30
C ASN A 129 8.31 2.52 -25.97
N ASP A 130 7.51 1.79 -25.18
CA ASP A 130 6.52 0.86 -25.73
C ASP A 130 5.43 1.60 -26.50
N LEU A 131 4.96 2.75 -25.99
CA LEU A 131 4.00 3.61 -26.71
C LEU A 131 4.54 4.07 -28.07
N SER A 132 5.81 4.51 -28.12
CA SER A 132 6.48 4.88 -29.36
C SER A 132 6.55 3.69 -30.33
N GLU A 133 6.85 2.49 -29.84
CA GLU A 133 6.89 1.30 -30.68
C GLU A 133 5.50 0.92 -31.21
N PHE A 134 4.45 1.00 -30.40
CA PHE A 134 3.08 0.76 -30.85
C PHE A 134 2.66 1.73 -31.96
N GLU A 135 3.03 3.02 -31.82
CA GLU A 135 2.78 4.02 -32.85
C GLU A 135 3.47 3.67 -34.18
N LYS A 136 4.77 3.33 -34.13
CA LYS A 136 5.54 2.95 -35.33
C LYS A 136 4.97 1.73 -36.06
N HIS A 137 4.41 0.78 -35.32
CA HIS A 137 3.81 -0.43 -35.87
C HIS A 137 2.32 -0.28 -36.25
N GLY A 138 1.77 0.94 -36.16
CA GLY A 138 0.40 1.23 -36.60
C GLY A 138 -0.70 0.76 -35.64
N HIS A 139 -0.38 0.48 -34.38
CA HIS A 139 -1.34 0.08 -33.35
C HIS A 139 -2.08 1.29 -32.75
N VAL A 140 -2.80 2.03 -33.60
CA VAL A 140 -3.47 3.30 -33.24
C VAL A 140 -4.52 3.14 -32.12
N ASP A 141 -5.12 1.95 -31.99
CA ASP A 141 -6.10 1.64 -30.94
C ASP A 141 -5.49 1.61 -29.52
N VAL A 142 -4.16 1.46 -29.41
CA VAL A 142 -3.43 1.60 -28.14
C VAL A 142 -3.35 3.07 -27.73
N LEU A 143 -3.28 3.97 -28.71
CA LEU A 143 -3.14 5.42 -28.50
C LEU A 143 -4.49 6.11 -28.27
N LYS A 144 -5.60 5.48 -28.69
CA LYS A 144 -6.97 6.03 -28.59
C LYS A 144 -7.78 5.29 -27.53
N LYS A 145 -7.52 5.59 -26.26
CA LYS A 145 -8.31 5.08 -25.13
C LYS A 145 -9.08 6.22 -24.47
N ASP A 146 -10.35 5.97 -24.15
CA ASP A 146 -11.24 6.95 -23.52
C ASP A 146 -10.91 7.25 -22.05
N GLY A 147 -10.00 6.46 -21.46
CA GLY A 147 -9.46 6.66 -20.11
C GLY A 147 -10.54 6.73 -19.04
N PHE A 148 -10.48 7.78 -18.21
CA PHE A 148 -11.36 7.95 -17.05
C PHE A 148 -12.85 8.02 -17.40
N SER A 149 -13.22 8.51 -18.59
CA SER A 149 -14.64 8.65 -18.96
C SER A 149 -15.41 7.32 -18.96
N VAL A 150 -14.77 6.23 -19.41
CA VAL A 150 -15.34 4.87 -19.37
C VAL A 150 -15.39 4.34 -17.94
N ILE A 151 -14.34 4.56 -17.15
CA ILE A 151 -14.25 4.12 -15.75
C ILE A 151 -15.31 4.84 -14.89
N GLN A 152 -15.54 6.13 -15.13
CA GLN A 152 -16.54 6.92 -14.42
C GLN A 152 -17.92 6.29 -14.52
N ARG A 153 -18.33 5.81 -15.70
CA ARG A 153 -19.62 5.12 -15.86
C ARG A 153 -19.74 3.91 -14.94
N TYR A 154 -18.71 3.06 -14.90
CA TYR A 154 -18.70 1.86 -14.04
C TYR A 154 -18.69 2.19 -12.56
N LEU A 155 -18.01 3.27 -12.16
CA LEU A 155 -18.01 3.76 -10.77
C LEU A 155 -19.39 4.28 -10.37
N THR A 156 -20.06 5.03 -11.24
CA THR A 156 -21.44 5.50 -11.02
C THR A 156 -22.43 4.34 -10.93
N GLU A 157 -22.37 3.38 -11.86
CA GLU A 157 -23.21 2.18 -11.84
C GLU A 157 -23.05 1.37 -10.54
N ARG A 158 -21.83 1.37 -9.97
CA ARG A 158 -21.50 0.70 -8.70
C ARG A 158 -21.71 1.56 -7.47
N ASN A 159 -22.23 2.79 -7.62
CA ASN A 159 -22.42 3.75 -6.53
C ASN A 159 -21.13 4.07 -5.73
N VAL A 160 -19.97 4.09 -6.42
CA VAL A 160 -18.66 4.41 -5.83
C VAL A 160 -18.45 5.93 -5.84
N HIS A 161 -18.24 6.49 -4.66
CA HIS A 161 -17.94 7.91 -4.47
C HIS A 161 -16.41 8.11 -4.51
N VAL A 162 -15.92 8.78 -5.56
CA VAL A 162 -14.49 9.02 -5.76
C VAL A 162 -14.08 10.28 -5.00
N VAL A 163 -13.03 10.17 -4.18
CA VAL A 163 -12.34 11.33 -3.60
C VAL A 163 -11.35 11.84 -4.64
N ARG A 164 -11.65 13.00 -5.23
CA ARG A 164 -10.76 13.72 -6.15
C ARG A 164 -9.69 14.50 -5.38
N PHE A 165 -8.73 15.05 -6.11
CA PHE A 165 -7.67 15.86 -5.52
C PHE A 165 -8.23 17.09 -4.76
N GLU A 166 -9.21 17.79 -5.35
CA GLU A 166 -9.90 18.93 -4.71
C GLU A 166 -10.64 18.54 -3.42
N ASP A 167 -11.14 17.29 -3.33
CA ASP A 167 -11.79 16.76 -2.14
C ASP A 167 -10.76 16.46 -1.05
N TRP A 168 -9.61 15.90 -1.45
CA TRP A 168 -8.46 15.69 -0.57
C TRP A 168 -7.88 17.00 -0.02
N GLU A 169 -7.81 18.07 -0.82
CA GLU A 169 -7.34 19.38 -0.37
C GLU A 169 -8.20 19.92 0.79
N ARG A 170 -9.51 19.68 0.77
CA ARG A 170 -10.40 20.05 1.89
C ARG A 170 -10.10 19.25 3.16
N VAL A 171 -9.77 17.96 3.03
CA VAL A 171 -9.30 17.14 4.16
C VAL A 171 -7.99 17.72 4.71
N ASP A 172 -7.03 18.03 3.82
CA ASP A 172 -5.73 18.59 4.19
C ASP A 172 -5.84 19.93 4.93
N GLU A 173 -6.70 20.84 4.45
CA GLU A 173 -6.99 22.11 5.11
C GLU A 173 -7.62 21.92 6.49
N ALA A 174 -8.62 21.04 6.60
CA ALA A 174 -9.28 20.75 7.87
C ALA A 174 -8.28 20.22 8.92
N GLU A 175 -7.39 19.30 8.53
CA GLU A 175 -6.35 18.77 9.41
C GLU A 175 -5.35 19.85 9.84
N LYS A 176 -4.91 20.72 8.91
CA LYS A 176 -3.99 21.83 9.21
C LYS A 176 -4.61 22.83 10.18
N LEU A 177 -5.86 23.25 9.96
CA LEU A 177 -6.57 24.20 10.83
C LEU A 177 -6.73 23.64 12.25
N ALA A 178 -7.13 22.37 12.37
CA ALA A 178 -7.21 21.71 13.67
C ALA A 178 -5.84 21.62 14.37
N GLY A 179 -4.77 21.37 13.60
CA GLY A 179 -3.41 21.37 14.12
C GLY A 179 -2.95 22.73 14.63
N GLN A 180 -3.28 23.83 13.93
CA GLN A 180 -2.88 25.19 14.31
C GLN A 180 -3.37 25.57 15.71
N VAL A 181 -4.62 25.22 16.06
CA VAL A 181 -5.19 25.46 17.41
C VAL A 181 -4.37 24.78 18.51
N LEU A 182 -3.70 23.66 18.18
CA LEU A 182 -2.90 22.85 19.10
C LEU A 182 -1.39 23.10 18.97
N GLY A 183 -0.96 24.03 18.12
CA GLY A 183 0.47 24.26 17.83
C GLY A 183 1.15 23.12 17.07
N LYS A 184 0.39 22.31 16.34
CA LYS A 184 0.87 21.18 15.51
C LYS A 184 0.82 21.53 14.02
N PRO A 185 1.65 20.89 13.17
CA PRO A 185 1.54 21.06 11.71
C PRO A 185 0.18 20.65 11.15
N ARG A 186 -0.43 19.63 11.76
CA ARG A 186 -1.79 19.15 11.49
C ARG A 186 -2.29 18.25 12.62
N GLU A 187 -3.61 18.11 12.73
CA GLU A 187 -4.28 17.07 13.52
C GLU A 187 -5.01 16.14 12.54
N LYS A 188 -4.60 14.86 12.47
CA LYS A 188 -5.12 13.95 11.43
C LYS A 188 -6.56 13.51 11.72
N LEU A 189 -7.38 13.44 10.69
CA LEU A 189 -8.69 12.80 10.75
C LEU A 189 -8.50 11.27 10.74
N THR A 190 -8.69 10.62 11.89
CA THR A 190 -8.34 9.20 12.08
C THR A 190 -9.44 8.20 11.69
N THR A 191 -10.60 8.68 11.24
CA THR A 191 -11.70 7.83 10.78
C THR A 191 -12.07 8.11 9.33
N ILE A 192 -12.48 7.07 8.61
CA ILE A 192 -12.97 7.20 7.24
C ILE A 192 -14.16 8.17 7.19
N GLN A 193 -15.11 8.05 8.12
CA GLN A 193 -16.27 8.93 8.18
C GLN A 193 -15.88 10.41 8.33
N SER A 194 -14.92 10.74 9.20
CA SER A 194 -14.44 12.12 9.34
C SER A 194 -13.75 12.62 8.07
N MET A 195 -12.93 11.78 7.43
CA MET A 195 -12.27 12.12 6.17
C MET A 195 -13.31 12.40 5.08
N LEU A 196 -14.31 11.51 4.90
CA LEU A 196 -15.35 11.69 3.89
C LEU A 196 -16.24 12.91 4.16
N LYS A 197 -16.53 13.21 5.43
CA LYS A 197 -17.27 14.43 5.80
C LYS A 197 -16.52 15.71 5.43
N ALA A 198 -15.21 15.74 5.66
CA ALA A 198 -14.37 16.87 5.28
C ALA A 198 -14.15 16.94 3.75
N ALA A 199 -14.04 15.78 3.10
CA ALA A 199 -13.90 15.67 1.65
C ALA A 199 -15.16 16.18 0.93
N PHE A 200 -16.36 15.82 1.39
CA PHE A 200 -17.62 16.09 0.70
C PHE A 200 -18.51 17.10 1.43
N VAL A 201 -17.92 18.09 2.10
CA VAL A 201 -18.68 19.17 2.78
C VAL A 201 -19.83 19.60 1.88
N GLU A 202 -21.07 19.39 2.35
CA GLU A 202 -22.24 19.87 1.62
C GLU A 202 -22.11 21.38 1.49
N VAL A 203 -21.88 21.87 0.25
CA VAL A 203 -21.95 23.30 -0.06
C VAL A 203 -23.43 23.69 -0.01
N GLY A 204 -23.95 23.78 1.20
CA GLY A 204 -25.38 23.76 1.43
C GLY A 204 -25.79 24.15 2.84
N GLN A 205 -25.06 25.07 3.50
CA GLN A 205 -25.58 25.92 4.58
C GLN A 205 -24.54 26.95 5.10
N CYS A 206 -23.99 27.78 4.20
CA CYS A 206 -23.62 29.15 4.56
C CYS A 206 -24.64 30.09 3.93
N LYS A 207 -25.90 30.00 4.38
CA LYS A 207 -26.82 31.14 4.22
C LYS A 207 -26.31 32.23 5.17
N SER A 208 -25.85 33.33 4.59
CA SER A 208 -25.60 34.58 5.31
C SER A 208 -26.84 34.95 6.14
N PRO A 209 -26.71 35.22 7.45
CA PRO A 209 -27.73 35.99 8.15
C PRO A 209 -27.51 37.46 7.77
N GLY A 210 -28.31 38.00 6.85
CA GLY A 210 -28.17 39.42 6.50
C GLY A 210 -29.04 39.92 5.36
N ARG A 211 -30.32 40.18 5.66
CA ARG A 211 -30.89 41.53 5.56
C ARG A 211 -32.09 41.65 6.50
#